data_AF-A0A2H3KVE9-F1
#
_entry.id   AF-A0A2H3KVE9-F1
#
_cell.length_a   1.000
_cell.length_b   1.000
_cell.length_c   1.000
_cell.angle_alpha   90.00
_cell.angle_beta   90.00
_cell.angle_gamma   90.00
#
_symmetry.space_group_name_H-M   'P 1'
#
loop_
_entity.id
_entity.type
_entity.pdbx_description
1 polymer ?
#
loop_
_entity_poly.entity_id
_entity_poly.type
_entity_poly.pdbx_seq_one_letter_code
_entity_poly.pdbx_strand_id
1 'polypeptide(L)'
;MVALLITLAQFWSTVRMVWRDPSFRSLAALTVLLLFVGTLMFHEVEGWAYLDSFYFSAITLATVGYGDFTPKTPVGKLLTVFYIFMGFGMLMALLTRFAEALLQSEQEARTRRHLRRMQARQKEAFRKGKQASRKGERTLAPSLSEEAQAIPEEQST
;
A
#
# COMPACT_ATOMS: atom_id res chain seq x y z
N MET A 1 -6.08 25.11 18.49
CA MET A 1 -6.97 25.19 17.31
C MET A 1 -6.24 24.88 15.99
N VAL A 2 -5.07 25.48 15.73
CA VAL A 2 -4.29 25.25 14.48
C VAL A 2 -3.82 23.80 14.31
N ALA A 3 -3.33 23.15 15.37
CA ALA A 3 -2.89 21.73 15.31
C ALA A 3 -4.05 20.77 14.94
N LEU A 4 -5.26 21.03 15.46
CA LEU A 4 -6.47 20.25 15.17
C LEU A 4 -6.86 20.34 13.69
N LEU A 5 -6.75 21.54 13.10
CA LEU A 5 -7.05 21.76 11.68
C LEU A 5 -6.04 21.05 10.77
N ILE A 6 -4.76 21.02 11.16
CA ILE A 6 -3.71 20.32 10.41
C ILE A 6 -3.92 18.80 10.48
N THR A 7 -4.24 18.25 11.66
CA THR A 7 -4.53 16.82 11.80
C THR A 7 -5.77 16.41 11.01
N LEU A 8 -6.80 17.27 10.95
CA LEU A 8 -8.03 17.02 10.19
C LEU A 8 -7.77 17.06 8.68
N ALA A 9 -6.95 18.01 8.21
CA ALA A 9 -6.53 18.10 6.82
C ALA A 9 -5.64 16.91 6.40
N GLN A 10 -4.74 16.47 7.28
CA GLN A 10 -3.91 15.27 7.06
C GLN A 10 -4.77 14.01 7.01
N PHE A 11 -5.71 13.87 7.93
CA PHE A 11 -6.66 12.76 7.93
C PHE A 11 -7.47 12.71 6.63
N TRP A 12 -7.98 13.85 6.17
CA TRP A 12 -8.69 13.95 4.90
C TRP A 12 -7.82 13.58 3.69
N SER A 13 -6.54 13.97 3.70
CA SER A 13 -5.58 13.56 2.67
C SER A 13 -5.36 12.04 2.67
N THR A 14 -5.24 11.42 3.85
CA THR A 14 -5.10 9.96 3.98
C THR A 14 -6.36 9.24 3.50
N VAL A 15 -7.55 9.73 3.86
CA VAL A 15 -8.83 9.19 3.38
C VAL A 15 -8.94 9.28 1.86
N ARG A 16 -8.58 10.42 1.26
CA ARG A 16 -8.54 10.55 -0.21
C ARG A 16 -7.51 9.65 -0.88
N MET A 17 -6.39 9.38 -0.21
CA MET A 17 -5.35 8.51 -0.74
C MET A 17 -5.80 7.05 -0.76
N VAL A 18 -6.47 6.59 0.31
CA VAL A 18 -7.10 5.26 0.38
C VAL A 18 -8.17 5.10 -0.70
N TRP A 19 -8.97 6.14 -0.95
CA TRP A 19 -9.97 6.11 -2.01
C TRP A 19 -9.40 6.11 -3.44
N ARG A 20 -8.09 6.36 -3.61
CA ARG A 20 -7.43 6.31 -4.92
C ARG A 20 -6.89 4.92 -5.28
N ASP A 21 -6.84 4.00 -4.33
CA ASP A 21 -6.43 2.61 -4.59
C ASP A 21 -7.51 1.87 -5.38
N PRO A 22 -7.20 1.31 -6.56
CA PRO A 22 -8.17 0.57 -7.37
C PRO A 22 -8.77 -0.64 -6.63
N SER A 23 -8.03 -1.26 -5.71
CA SER A 23 -8.50 -2.38 -4.89
C SER A 23 -9.53 -1.93 -3.86
N PHE A 24 -9.28 -0.81 -3.19
CA PHE A 24 -10.23 -0.26 -2.22
C PHE A 24 -11.50 0.23 -2.91
N ARG A 25 -11.37 0.81 -4.10
CA ARG A 25 -12.50 1.23 -4.93
C ARG A 25 -13.37 0.05 -5.38
N SER A 26 -12.77 -1.08 -5.77
CA SER A 26 -13.55 -2.25 -6.21
C SER A 26 -14.30 -2.89 -5.04
N LEU A 27 -13.68 -2.98 -3.86
CA LEU A 27 -14.35 -3.38 -2.61
C LEU A 27 -15.50 -2.41 -2.30
N ALA A 28 -15.26 -1.10 -2.24
CA ALA A 28 -16.33 -0.14 -1.97
C ALA A 28 -17.49 -0.23 -2.98
N ALA A 29 -17.19 -0.37 -4.27
CA ALA A 29 -18.20 -0.53 -5.31
C ALA A 29 -19.02 -1.81 -5.14
N LEU A 30 -18.36 -2.93 -4.83
CA LEU A 30 -19.04 -4.19 -4.53
C LEU A 30 -19.93 -4.08 -3.26
N THR A 31 -19.54 -3.31 -2.26
CA THR A 31 -20.33 -3.09 -1.04
C THR A 31 -21.58 -2.29 -1.36
N VAL A 32 -21.43 -1.22 -2.14
CA VAL A 32 -22.56 -0.40 -2.59
C VAL A 32 -23.50 -1.23 -3.47
N LEU A 33 -22.97 -2.05 -4.36
CA LEU A 33 -23.77 -2.97 -5.18
C LEU A 33 -24.53 -3.97 -4.31
N LEU A 34 -23.87 -4.58 -3.33
CA LEU A 34 -24.48 -5.54 -2.41
C LEU A 34 -25.57 -4.88 -1.56
N LEU A 35 -25.36 -3.63 -1.10
CA LEU A 35 -26.40 -2.86 -0.41
C LEU A 35 -27.59 -2.57 -1.31
N PHE A 36 -27.35 -2.16 -2.55
CA PHE A 36 -28.42 -1.88 -3.50
C PHE A 36 -29.23 -3.14 -3.80
N VAL A 37 -28.57 -4.26 -4.10
CA VAL A 37 -29.21 -5.56 -4.33
C VAL A 37 -29.98 -6.03 -3.09
N GLY A 38 -29.37 -5.95 -1.90
CA GLY A 38 -30.03 -6.31 -0.64
C GLY A 38 -31.29 -5.48 -0.40
N THR A 39 -31.21 -4.16 -0.61
CA THR A 39 -32.35 -3.24 -0.46
C THR A 39 -33.51 -3.64 -1.36
N LEU A 40 -33.25 -3.94 -2.64
CA LEU A 40 -34.28 -4.38 -3.58
C LEU A 40 -34.86 -5.75 -3.18
N MET A 41 -34.02 -6.72 -2.83
CA MET A 41 -34.47 -8.06 -2.42
C MET A 41 -35.38 -8.01 -1.19
N PHE A 42 -34.99 -7.26 -0.15
CA PHE A 42 -35.80 -7.16 1.07
C PHE A 42 -37.06 -6.31 0.87
N HIS A 43 -37.02 -5.30 -0.01
CA HIS A 43 -38.22 -4.56 -0.40
C HIS A 43 -39.26 -5.49 -1.05
N GLU A 44 -38.84 -6.27 -2.04
CA GLU A 44 -39.76 -7.16 -2.78
C GLU A 44 -40.28 -8.33 -1.92
N VAL A 45 -39.43 -8.91 -1.07
CA VAL A 45 -39.77 -10.12 -0.32
C VAL A 45 -40.51 -9.83 0.98
N GLU A 46 -40.12 -8.77 1.70
CA GLU A 46 -40.72 -8.42 3.01
C GLU A 46 -41.71 -7.26 2.92
N GLY A 47 -41.80 -6.57 1.78
CA GLY A 47 -42.72 -5.45 1.58
C GLY A 47 -42.39 -4.19 2.39
N TRP A 48 -41.17 -4.09 2.92
CA TRP A 48 -40.73 -2.91 3.68
C TRP A 48 -40.50 -1.72 2.77
N ALA A 49 -40.58 -0.49 3.28
CA ALA A 49 -40.21 0.68 2.48
C ALA A 49 -38.73 0.62 2.07
N TYR A 50 -38.36 1.23 0.93
CA TYR A 50 -36.96 1.22 0.45
C TYR A 50 -35.96 1.69 1.51
N LEU A 51 -36.33 2.68 2.32
CA LEU A 51 -35.47 3.20 3.39
C LEU A 51 -35.26 2.16 4.50
N ASP A 52 -36.31 1.43 4.88
CA ASP A 52 -36.26 0.39 5.91
C ASP A 52 -35.46 -0.83 5.43
N SER A 53 -35.65 -1.22 4.16
CA SER A 53 -34.86 -2.28 3.52
C SER A 53 -33.39 -1.92 3.40
N PHE A 54 -33.09 -0.65 3.07
CA PHE A 54 -31.72 -0.14 3.02
C PHE A 54 -31.10 -0.14 4.42
N TYR A 55 -31.85 0.34 5.41
CA TYR A 55 -31.42 0.34 6.81
C TYR A 55 -31.11 -1.07 7.29
N PHE A 56 -32.02 -2.03 7.09
CA PHE A 56 -31.79 -3.45 7.43
C PHE A 56 -30.55 -4.00 6.73
N SER A 57 -30.44 -3.81 5.41
CA SER A 57 -29.26 -4.25 4.63
C SER A 57 -27.96 -3.67 5.18
N ALA A 58 -27.94 -2.38 5.50
CA ALA A 58 -26.77 -1.68 6.02
C ALA A 58 -26.36 -2.18 7.41
N ILE A 59 -27.30 -2.28 8.36
CA ILE A 59 -26.99 -2.74 9.72
C ILE A 59 -26.61 -4.22 9.75
N THR A 60 -27.17 -5.04 8.86
CA THR A 60 -26.80 -6.46 8.71
C THR A 60 -25.40 -6.59 8.12
N LEU A 61 -25.09 -5.82 7.07
CA LEU A 61 -23.77 -5.85 6.43
C LEU A 61 -22.68 -5.30 7.35
N ALA A 62 -22.99 -4.26 8.13
CA ALA A 62 -22.12 -3.71 9.16
C ALA A 62 -22.05 -4.56 10.44
N THR A 63 -22.77 -5.69 10.50
CA THR A 63 -22.86 -6.59 11.67
C THR A 63 -23.37 -5.92 12.96
N VAL A 64 -24.10 -4.81 12.84
CA VAL A 64 -24.70 -4.09 13.98
C VAL A 64 -25.97 -4.81 14.45
N GLY A 65 -26.89 -5.09 13.53
CA GLY A 65 -28.07 -5.95 13.75
C GLY A 65 -28.92 -5.61 15.00
N TYR A 66 -29.56 -4.45 15.03
CA TYR A 66 -30.42 -4.03 16.16
C TYR A 66 -31.63 -4.95 16.42
N GLY A 67 -32.11 -5.67 15.40
CA GLY A 67 -33.20 -6.63 15.52
C GLY A 67 -34.61 -6.01 15.53
N ASP A 68 -34.71 -4.71 15.27
CA ASP A 68 -35.95 -3.96 15.05
C ASP A 68 -36.66 -4.38 13.75
N PHE A 69 -35.90 -4.61 12.68
CA PHE A 69 -36.37 -5.25 11.46
C PHE A 69 -35.82 -6.67 11.37
N THR A 70 -36.72 -7.64 11.19
CA THR A 70 -36.37 -9.05 11.00
C THR A 70 -37.26 -9.69 9.94
N PRO A 71 -36.67 -10.46 9.00
CA PRO A 71 -37.43 -11.10 7.93
C PRO A 71 -38.42 -12.10 8.50
N LYS A 72 -39.70 -11.94 8.15
CA LYS A 72 -40.77 -12.81 8.61
C LYS A 72 -41.04 -13.94 7.63
N THR A 73 -40.74 -13.72 6.35
CA THR A 73 -40.96 -14.73 5.31
C THR A 73 -39.89 -15.82 5.33
N PRO A 74 -40.21 -17.08 4.98
CA PRO A 74 -39.21 -18.14 4.84
C PRO A 74 -38.12 -17.79 3.82
N VAL A 75 -38.51 -17.13 2.72
CA VAL A 75 -37.59 -16.69 1.66
C VAL A 75 -36.66 -15.60 2.17
N GLY A 76 -37.18 -14.57 2.86
CA GLY A 76 -36.38 -13.48 3.43
C GLY A 76 -35.36 -13.97 4.46
N LYS A 77 -35.71 -14.98 5.26
CA LYS A 77 -34.77 -15.63 6.19
C LYS A 77 -33.62 -16.31 5.46
N LEU A 78 -33.93 -17.07 4.41
CA LEU A 78 -32.90 -17.74 3.60
C LEU A 78 -32.01 -16.72 2.87
N LEU A 79 -32.60 -15.67 2.29
CA LEU A 79 -31.86 -14.58 1.66
C LEU A 79 -30.93 -13.89 2.65
N THR A 80 -31.37 -13.66 3.88
CA THR A 80 -30.56 -13.06 4.93
C THR A 80 -29.33 -13.90 5.26
N VAL A 81 -29.48 -15.23 5.31
CA VAL A 81 -28.34 -16.13 5.54
C VAL A 81 -27.30 -15.97 4.42
N PHE A 82 -27.72 -16.04 3.15
CA PHE A 82 -26.81 -15.83 2.02
C PHE A 82 -26.18 -14.44 2.02
N TYR A 83 -26.97 -13.41 2.34
CA TYR A 83 -26.52 -12.03 2.44
C TYR A 83 -25.41 -11.85 3.47
N ILE A 84 -25.56 -12.47 4.66
CA ILE A 84 -24.56 -12.44 5.72
C ILE A 84 -23.26 -13.13 5.26
N PHE A 85 -23.33 -14.29 4.62
CA PHE A 85 -22.11 -14.96 4.11
C PHE A 85 -21.35 -14.10 3.10
N MET A 86 -22.07 -13.47 2.18
CA MET A 86 -21.48 -12.58 1.17
C MET A 86 -20.86 -11.32 1.82
N GLY A 87 -21.58 -10.74 2.78
CA GLY A 87 -21.09 -9.61 3.57
C GLY A 87 -19.87 -9.93 4.42
N PHE A 88 -19.84 -11.10 5.05
CA PHE A 88 -18.71 -11.56 5.85
C PHE A 88 -17.46 -11.79 5.02
N GLY A 89 -17.57 -12.42 3.85
CA GLY A 89 -16.45 -12.57 2.92
C GLY A 89 -15.88 -11.22 2.48
N MET A 90 -16.76 -10.24 2.29
CA MET A 90 -16.37 -8.88 1.94
C MET A 90 -15.67 -8.14 3.10
N LEU A 91 -16.17 -8.29 4.32
CA LEU A 91 -15.54 -7.77 5.53
C LEU A 91 -14.13 -8.35 5.69
N MET A 92 -13.97 -9.66 5.49
CA MET A 92 -12.67 -10.34 5.55
C MET A 92 -11.71 -9.84 4.48
N ALA A 93 -12.17 -9.65 3.24
CA ALA A 93 -11.33 -9.08 2.19
C ALA A 93 -10.84 -7.66 2.55
N LEU A 94 -11.72 -6.83 3.13
CA LEU A 94 -11.35 -5.49 3.60
C LEU A 94 -10.31 -5.56 4.73
N LEU A 95 -10.50 -6.45 5.71
CA LEU A 95 -9.55 -6.66 6.81
C LEU A 95 -8.18 -7.12 6.30
N THR A 96 -8.14 -8.04 5.34
CA THR A 96 -6.88 -8.48 4.73
C THR A 96 -6.14 -7.34 4.06
N ARG A 97 -6.83 -6.48 3.28
CA ARG A 97 -6.20 -5.30 2.67
C ARG A 97 -5.68 -4.32 3.70
N PHE A 98 -6.41 -4.13 4.79
CA PHE A 98 -5.95 -3.30 5.90
C PHE A 98 -4.70 -3.87 6.55
N ALA A 99 -4.67 -5.18 6.80
CA ALA A 99 -3.49 -5.87 7.34
C ALA A 99 -2.29 -5.78 6.40
N GLU A 100 -2.49 -5.96 5.09
CA GLU A 100 -1.44 -5.79 4.08
C GLU A 100 -0.88 -4.36 4.07
N ALA A 101 -1.74 -3.34 4.14
CA ALA A 101 -1.31 -1.95 4.18
C ALA A 101 -0.43 -1.65 5.42
N LEU A 102 -0.80 -2.21 6.58
CA LEU A 102 0.02 -2.11 7.79
C LEU A 102 1.36 -2.83 7.64
N LEU A 103 1.37 -4.05 7.08
CA LEU A 103 2.58 -4.85 6.91
C LEU A 103 3.54 -4.27 5.85
N GLN A 104 3.01 -3.72 4.76
CA GLN A 104 3.81 -3.07 3.72
C GLN A 104 4.56 -1.86 4.25
N SER A 105 3.94 -1.08 5.15
CA SER A 105 4.60 0.08 5.77
C SER A 105 5.89 -0.30 6.51
N GLU A 106 5.91 -1.47 7.17
CA GLU A 106 7.07 -2.02 7.88
C GLU A 106 8.13 -2.55 6.91
N GLN A 107 7.70 -3.24 5.84
CA GLN A 107 8.61 -3.80 4.85
C GLN A 107 9.31 -2.72 4.04
N GLU A 108 8.59 -1.69 3.59
CA GLU A 108 9.18 -0.56 2.88
C GLU A 108 10.24 0.16 3.74
N ALA A 109 9.97 0.33 5.03
CA ALA A 109 10.92 0.92 5.96
C ALA A 109 12.20 0.07 6.08
N ARG A 110 12.07 -1.26 6.17
CA ARG A 110 13.22 -2.19 6.22
C ARG A 110 14.02 -2.19 4.91
N THR A 111 13.33 -2.27 3.77
CA THR A 111 13.96 -2.27 2.44
C THR A 111 14.70 -0.96 2.18
N ARG A 112 14.09 0.19 2.50
CA ARG A 112 14.75 1.50 2.39
C ARG A 112 15.99 1.60 3.29
N ARG A 113 15.94 1.06 4.52
CA ARG A 113 17.11 1.01 5.41
C ARG A 113 18.22 0.13 4.83
N HIS A 114 17.88 -1.01 4.24
CA HIS A 114 18.86 -1.92 3.62
C HIS A 114 19.53 -1.28 2.39
N LEU A 115 18.74 -0.68 1.50
CA LEU A 115 19.25 -0.03 0.29
C LEU A 115 20.19 1.13 0.63
N ARG A 116 19.85 1.94 1.65
CA ARG A 116 20.71 3.02 2.14
C ARG A 116 22.06 2.51 2.66
N ARG A 117 22.08 1.37 3.36
CA ARG A 117 23.33 0.73 3.83
C ARG A 117 24.18 0.24 2.67
N MET A 118 23.58 -0.35 1.63
CA MET A 118 24.31 -0.78 0.44
C MET A 118 24.90 0.39 -0.33
N GLN A 119 24.13 1.47 -0.51
CA GLN A 119 24.63 2.69 -1.15
C GLN A 119 25.78 3.34 -0.38
N ALA A 120 25.71 3.36 0.96
CA ALA A 120 26.81 3.86 1.79
C ALA A 120 28.09 3.02 1.62
N ARG A 121 27.96 1.69 1.68
CA ARG A 121 29.07 0.75 1.45
C ARG A 121 29.67 0.89 0.04
N GLN A 122 28.84 1.04 -0.97
CA GLN A 122 29.28 1.21 -2.36
C GLN A 122 30.04 2.54 -2.53
N LYS A 123 29.54 3.64 -1.95
CA LYS A 123 30.23 4.94 -1.96
C LYS A 123 31.59 4.87 -1.27
N GLU A 124 31.69 4.17 -0.14
CA GLU A 124 32.97 3.98 0.55
C GLU A 124 33.95 3.13 -0.26
N ALA A 125 33.50 2.03 -0.87
CA ALA A 125 34.33 1.19 -1.71
C ALA A 125 34.85 1.96 -2.94
N PHE A 126 33.98 2.75 -3.59
CA PHE A 126 34.37 3.62 -4.69
C PHE A 126 35.39 4.68 -4.26
N ARG A 127 35.19 5.30 -3.09
CA ARG A 127 36.14 6.29 -2.55
C ARG A 127 37.51 5.68 -2.25
N LYS A 128 37.54 4.48 -1.66
CA LYS A 128 38.78 3.72 -1.40
C LYS A 128 39.49 3.33 -2.70
N GLY A 129 38.76 2.86 -3.71
CA GLY A 129 39.32 2.52 -5.03
C GLY A 129 39.96 3.73 -5.73
N LYS A 130 39.28 4.89 -5.71
CA LYS A 130 39.80 6.13 -6.29
C LYS A 130 41.06 6.62 -5.56
N GLN A 131 41.12 6.47 -4.23
CA GLN A 131 42.32 6.79 -3.45
C GLN A 131 43.48 5.83 -3.72
N ALA A 132 43.22 4.54 -3.87
CA ALA A 132 44.24 3.53 -4.18
C ALA A 132 44.85 3.74 -5.58
N SER A 133 44.01 3.99 -6.58
CA SER A 133 44.46 4.29 -7.96
C SER A 133 45.31 5.57 -8.02
N ARG A 134 44.87 6.65 -7.34
CA ARG A 134 45.62 7.91 -7.27
C ARG A 134 46.94 7.77 -6.51
N LYS A 135 47.01 6.87 -5.52
CA LYS A 135 48.26 6.55 -4.80
C LYS A 135 49.20 5.72 -5.67
N GLY A 136 48.68 4.77 -6.45
CA GLY A 136 49.44 3.99 -7.44
C GLY A 136 50.09 4.86 -8.51
N GLU A 137 49.33 5.75 -9.16
CA GLU A 137 49.85 6.70 -10.14
C GLU A 137 50.96 7.60 -9.56
N ARG A 138 50.79 8.10 -8.34
CA ARG A 138 51.78 8.98 -7.69
C ARG A 138 53.08 8.25 -7.31
N THR A 139 53.04 6.94 -7.16
CA THR A 139 54.19 6.10 -6.79
C THR A 139 54.94 5.58 -8.01
N LEU A 140 54.24 5.36 -9.13
CA LEU A 140 54.82 4.92 -10.42
C LEU A 140 55.30 6.09 -11.31
N ALA A 141 54.75 7.29 -11.15
CA ALA A 141 55.14 8.45 -11.95
C ALA A 141 56.63 8.84 -11.85
N PRO A 142 57.29 8.80 -10.66
CA PRO A 142 58.72 9.14 -10.55
C PRO A 142 59.64 8.11 -11.23
N SER A 143 59.32 6.83 -11.13
CA SER A 143 60.14 5.74 -11.72
C SER A 143 60.03 5.70 -13.24
N LEU A 144 58.84 6.01 -13.79
CA LEU A 144 58.64 6.11 -15.25
C LEU A 144 59.35 7.33 -15.85
N SER A 145 59.48 8.43 -15.09
CA SER A 145 60.28 9.59 -15.52
C SER A 145 61.79 9.35 -15.43
N GLU A 146 62.26 8.57 -14.45
CA GLU A 146 63.67 8.15 -14.37
C GLU A 146 64.02 7.17 -15.50
N GLU A 147 63.16 6.18 -15.79
CA GLU A 147 63.37 5.26 -16.92
C GLU A 147 63.31 5.98 -18.27
N ALA A 148 62.36 6.90 -18.48
CA ALA A 148 62.23 7.64 -19.74
C ALA A 148 63.37 8.65 -19.98
N GLN A 149 64.00 9.19 -18.92
CA GLN A 149 65.20 10.04 -19.05
C GLN A 149 66.48 9.23 -19.25
N ALA A 150 66.47 7.94 -18.92
CA ALA A 150 67.61 7.03 -19.11
C ALA A 150 67.64 6.38 -20.50
N ILE A 151 66.65 6.61 -21.37
CA ILE A 151 66.65 6.11 -22.75
C ILE A 151 67.52 7.05 -23.60
N PRO A 152 68.68 6.59 -24.11
CA PRO A 152 69.50 7.42 -25.00
C PRO A 152 68.74 7.72 -26.28
N GLU A 153 68.67 9.01 -26.65
CA GLU A 153 68.31 9.47 -27.99
C GLU A 153 69.38 8.98 -28.96
N GLU A 154 69.24 7.76 -29.47
CA GLU A 154 70.09 7.26 -30.54
C GLU A 154 69.21 6.66 -31.63
N GLN A 155 68.73 7.53 -32.52
CA GLN A 155 68.39 7.14 -33.87
C GLN A 155 68.98 8.10 -34.89
N SER A 156 69.42 7.45 -35.97
CA SER A 156 69.31 7.91 -37.35
C SER A 156 70.29 8.99 -37.81
N THR A 157 71.27 8.50 -38.58
CA THR A 157 71.66 8.97 -39.93
C THR A 157 71.80 10.45 -40.18
#